data_AF-A0A268K7A9-F1
#
_entry.id   AF-A0A268K7A9-F1
#
_cell.length_a   1.000
_cell.length_b   1.000
_cell.length_c   1.000
_cell.angle_alpha   90.00
_cell.angle_beta   90.00
_cell.angle_gamma   90.00
#
_symmetry.space_group_name_H-M   'P 1'
#
loop_
_entity.id
_entity.type
_entity.pdbx_description
1 polymer ?
#
loop_
_entity_poly.entity_id
_entity_poly.type
_entity_poly.pdbx_seq_one_letter_code
_entity_poly.pdbx_strand_id
1 'polypeptide(L)'
;MEFEMQKAIILAENIKSFIKFVQSQKSKNNFRIDTNKLYQIKLLIEEYKFQIVAEELIRINQFDWDEKYTHYLVDQFHRGINIIEEYVKNNYSELFILTARLYTLKNLSTTFSKMV
;
A
#
# COMPACT_ATOMS: atom_id res chain seq x y z
N MET A 1 1.40 11.36 -20.21
CA MET A 1 0.77 10.04 -20.27
C MET A 1 1.73 8.97 -19.75
N GLU A 2 2.93 8.83 -20.34
CA GLU A 2 4.00 7.94 -19.83
C GLU A 2 4.35 8.20 -18.35
N PHE A 3 4.40 9.47 -17.94
CA PHE A 3 4.66 9.84 -16.55
C PHE A 3 3.59 9.33 -15.55
N GLU A 4 2.30 9.37 -15.92
CA GLU A 4 1.23 8.88 -15.04
C GLU A 4 1.24 7.35 -14.95
N MET A 5 1.53 6.67 -16.06
CA MET A 5 1.75 5.22 -16.07
C MET A 5 2.90 4.83 -15.15
N GLN A 6 4.04 5.52 -15.26
CA GLN A 6 5.21 5.25 -14.41
C GLN A 6 4.89 5.47 -12.92
N LYS A 7 4.16 6.52 -12.56
CA LYS A 7 3.70 6.70 -11.17
C LYS A 7 2.83 5.53 -10.70
N ALA A 8 1.90 5.06 -11.55
CA ALA A 8 0.98 3.99 -11.18
C ALA A 8 1.73 2.66 -10.98
N ILE A 9 2.71 2.38 -11.85
CA ILE A 9 3.61 1.23 -11.72
C ILE A 9 4.45 1.35 -10.44
N ILE A 10 5.05 2.52 -10.16
CA ILE A 10 5.84 2.75 -8.94
C ILE A 10 4.99 2.55 -7.68
N LEU A 11 3.75 3.07 -7.66
CA LEU A 11 2.82 2.85 -6.56
C LEU A 11 2.55 1.35 -6.38
N ALA A 12 2.22 0.63 -7.45
CA ALA A 12 1.94 -0.79 -7.41
C ALA A 12 3.12 -1.63 -6.91
N GLU A 13 4.34 -1.32 -7.36
CA GLU A 13 5.55 -2.00 -6.87
C GLU A 13 5.80 -1.73 -5.38
N ASN A 14 5.56 -0.50 -4.91
CA ASN A 14 5.67 -0.18 -3.49
C ASN A 14 4.62 -0.91 -2.66
N ILE A 15 3.39 -1.08 -3.17
CA ILE A 15 2.35 -1.89 -2.52
C ILE A 15 2.82 -3.34 -2.39
N LYS A 16 3.30 -3.95 -3.48
CA LYS A 16 3.85 -5.32 -3.47
C LYS A 16 5.02 -5.47 -2.49
N SER A 17 5.93 -4.49 -2.46
CA SER A 17 7.06 -4.44 -1.53
C SER A 17 6.60 -4.38 -0.07
N PHE A 18 5.57 -3.60 0.23
CA PHE A 18 4.97 -3.53 1.57
C PHE A 18 4.31 -4.85 1.99
N ILE A 19 3.52 -5.47 1.11
CA ILE A 19 2.93 -6.80 1.36
C ILE A 19 4.03 -7.82 1.68
N LYS A 20 5.06 -7.89 0.83
CA LYS A 20 6.20 -8.79 1.02
C LYS A 20 6.94 -8.51 2.32
N PHE A 21 7.09 -7.23 2.69
CA PHE A 21 7.69 -6.85 3.97
C PHE A 21 6.89 -7.42 5.14
N VAL A 22 5.59 -7.14 5.22
CA VAL A 22 4.71 -7.62 6.30
C VAL A 22 4.73 -9.15 6.39
N GLN A 23 4.64 -9.84 5.24
CA GLN A 23 4.73 -11.30 5.20
C GLN A 23 6.08 -11.83 5.68
N SER A 24 7.19 -11.19 5.30
CA SER A 24 8.55 -11.60 5.70
C SER A 24 8.80 -11.44 7.20
N GLN A 25 8.16 -10.45 7.84
CA GLN A 25 8.29 -10.24 9.28
C GLN A 25 7.54 -11.30 10.09
N LYS A 26 6.53 -11.96 9.53
CA LYS A 26 5.89 -13.11 10.19
C LYS A 26 6.85 -14.29 10.38
N SER A 27 7.73 -14.55 9.41
CA SER A 27 8.62 -15.72 9.45
C SER A 27 9.97 -15.44 10.10
N LYS A 28 10.55 -14.26 9.83
CA LYS A 28 11.88 -13.90 10.35
C LYS A 28 11.82 -13.07 11.62
N ASN A 29 10.80 -12.22 11.73
CA ASN A 29 10.63 -11.19 12.75
C ASN A 29 11.92 -10.43 13.12
N ASN A 30 12.72 -10.06 12.10
CA ASN A 30 14.02 -9.42 12.28
C ASN A 30 13.94 -8.10 13.08
N PHE A 31 12.80 -7.41 12.98
CA PHE A 31 12.55 -6.15 13.67
C PHE A 31 11.85 -6.32 15.02
N ARG A 32 11.67 -7.57 15.51
CA ARG A 32 11.00 -7.89 16.78
C ARG A 32 9.63 -7.18 16.91
N ILE A 33 8.90 -7.12 15.81
CA ILE A 33 7.56 -6.56 15.75
C ILE A 33 6.63 -7.47 16.55
N ASP A 34 5.70 -6.87 17.29
CA ASP A 34 4.64 -7.64 17.95
C ASP A 34 3.85 -8.46 16.91
N THR A 35 3.84 -9.78 17.09
CA THR A 35 3.26 -10.72 16.11
C THR A 35 1.76 -10.55 15.96
N ASN A 36 1.03 -10.22 17.04
CA ASN A 36 -0.41 -10.04 17.00
C ASN A 36 -0.78 -8.75 16.26
N LYS A 37 -0.06 -7.66 16.54
CA LYS A 37 -0.24 -6.39 15.84
C LYS A 37 0.13 -6.51 14.36
N LEU A 38 1.22 -7.20 14.04
CA LEU A 38 1.61 -7.48 12.66
C LEU A 38 0.57 -8.36 11.94
N TYR A 39 -0.02 -9.33 12.64
CA TYR A 39 -1.10 -10.15 12.09
C TYR A 39 -2.34 -9.32 11.76
N GLN A 40 -2.70 -8.33 12.59
CA GLN A 40 -3.79 -7.41 12.27
C GLN A 40 -3.51 -6.61 10.98
N ILE A 41 -2.26 -6.14 10.78
CA ILE A 41 -1.87 -5.47 9.54
C ILE A 41 -2.06 -6.41 8.34
N LYS A 42 -1.69 -7.69 8.47
CA LYS A 42 -1.89 -8.69 7.41
C LYS A 42 -3.38 -8.86 7.07
N LEU A 43 -4.25 -8.93 8.08
CA LEU A 43 -5.69 -9.06 7.87
C LEU A 43 -6.25 -7.83 7.13
N LEU A 44 -5.83 -6.62 7.50
CA LEU A 44 -6.23 -5.39 6.81
C LEU A 44 -5.76 -5.38 5.36
N ILE A 45 -4.52 -5.79 5.07
CA ILE A 45 -4.01 -5.93 3.70
C ILE A 45 -4.88 -6.87 2.85
N GLU A 46 -5.35 -7.97 3.45
CA GLU A 46 -6.21 -8.96 2.78
C GLU A 46 -7.64 -8.44 2.59
N GLU A 47 -8.22 -7.81 3.61
CA GLU A 47 -9.56 -7.20 3.58
C GLU A 47 -9.66 -6.14 2.47
N TYR A 48 -8.67 -5.26 2.38
CA TYR A 48 -8.60 -4.21 1.36
C TYR A 48 -7.94 -4.67 0.05
N LYS A 49 -7.67 -5.97 -0.11
CA LYS A 49 -7.22 -6.60 -1.36
C LYS A 49 -6.00 -5.93 -2.00
N PHE A 50 -5.00 -5.51 -1.21
CA PHE A 50 -3.85 -4.75 -1.72
C PHE A 50 -3.09 -5.49 -2.83
N GLN A 51 -3.00 -6.82 -2.75
CA GLN A 51 -2.34 -7.62 -3.79
C GLN A 51 -3.03 -7.47 -5.15
N ILE A 52 -4.37 -7.60 -5.17
CA ILE A 52 -5.19 -7.46 -6.38
C ILE A 52 -5.06 -6.04 -6.92
N VAL A 53 -5.13 -5.02 -6.06
CA VAL A 53 -4.98 -3.63 -6.49
C VAL A 53 -3.63 -3.40 -7.17
N ALA A 54 -2.53 -3.90 -6.60
CA ALA A 54 -1.22 -3.72 -7.18
C ALA A 54 -1.04 -4.47 -8.52
N GLU A 55 -1.55 -5.69 -8.62
CA GLU A 55 -1.50 -6.47 -9.85
C GLU A 55 -2.32 -5.79 -10.96
N GLU A 56 -3.51 -5.30 -10.63
CA GLU A 56 -4.39 -4.61 -11.58
C GLU A 56 -3.79 -3.27 -12.01
N LEU A 57 -3.22 -2.48 -11.10
CA LEU A 57 -2.54 -1.22 -11.45
C LEU A 57 -1.40 -1.44 -12.46
N ILE A 58 -0.63 -2.52 -12.32
CA ILE A 58 0.41 -2.88 -13.30
C ILE A 58 -0.26 -3.31 -14.61
N ARG A 59 -1.23 -4.22 -14.55
CA ARG A 59 -1.86 -4.81 -15.74
C ARG A 59 -2.48 -3.78 -16.66
N ILE A 60 -3.15 -2.77 -16.10
CA ILE A 60 -3.86 -1.76 -16.90
C ILE A 60 -2.96 -0.62 -17.36
N ASN A 61 -1.82 -0.38 -16.68
CA ASN A 61 -0.91 0.74 -16.98
C ASN A 61 0.43 0.32 -17.60
N GLN A 62 0.64 -0.96 -17.91
CA GLN A 62 1.90 -1.45 -18.49
C GLN A 62 2.11 -1.04 -19.96
N PHE A 63 1.03 -0.79 -20.72
CA PHE A 63 1.10 -0.48 -22.16
C PHE A 63 0.40 0.81 -22.54
N ASP A 64 -0.69 1.17 -21.85
CA ASP A 64 -1.45 2.39 -22.09
C ASP A 64 -1.97 2.95 -20.76
N TRP A 65 -2.39 4.20 -20.73
CA TRP A 65 -2.90 4.87 -19.54
C TRP A 65 -4.42 4.74 -19.42
N ASP A 66 -4.90 3.95 -18.46
CA ASP A 66 -6.32 3.88 -18.11
C ASP A 66 -6.62 4.80 -16.91
N GLU A 67 -6.89 6.08 -17.18
CA GLU A 67 -7.12 7.10 -16.15
C GLU A 67 -8.24 6.69 -15.18
N LYS A 68 -9.41 6.38 -15.72
CA LYS A 68 -10.61 6.16 -14.91
C LYS A 68 -10.45 4.94 -14.01
N TYR A 69 -9.94 3.84 -14.54
CA TYR A 69 -9.80 2.64 -13.75
C TYR A 69 -8.60 2.73 -12.77
N THR A 70 -7.53 3.45 -13.15
CA THR A 70 -6.42 3.73 -12.23
C THR A 70 -6.88 4.54 -11.02
N HIS A 71 -7.59 5.65 -11.22
CA HIS A 71 -8.11 6.43 -10.08
C HIS A 71 -9.03 5.60 -9.19
N TYR A 72 -9.90 4.78 -9.77
CA TYR A 72 -10.74 3.87 -9.01
C TYR A 72 -9.92 2.91 -8.13
N LEU A 73 -8.88 2.27 -8.67
CA LEU A 73 -8.01 1.36 -7.91
C LEU A 73 -7.24 2.10 -6.81
N VAL A 74 -6.73 3.30 -7.10
CA VAL A 74 -6.02 4.12 -6.11
C VAL A 74 -6.94 4.56 -4.99
N ASP A 75 -8.19 4.94 -5.27
CA ASP A 75 -9.16 5.30 -4.24
C ASP A 75 -9.50 4.11 -3.32
N GLN A 76 -9.61 2.89 -3.86
CA GLN A 76 -9.78 1.68 -3.05
C GLN A 76 -8.58 1.42 -2.16
N PHE A 77 -7.36 1.55 -2.69
CA PHE A 77 -6.13 1.45 -1.91
C PHE A 77 -6.06 2.50 -0.80
N HIS A 78 -6.45 3.74 -1.11
CA HIS A 78 -6.40 4.87 -0.18
C HIS A 78 -7.31 4.65 1.04
N ARG A 79 -8.46 4.00 0.87
CA ARG A 79 -9.33 3.61 1.99
C ARG A 79 -8.61 2.65 2.94
N GLY A 80 -7.97 1.61 2.40
CA GLY A 80 -7.28 0.62 3.23
C GLY A 80 -6.02 1.17 3.89
N ILE A 81 -5.22 1.98 3.19
CA ILE A 81 -3.96 2.50 3.74
C ILE A 81 -4.22 3.47 4.89
N ASN A 82 -5.31 4.25 4.85
CA ASN A 82 -5.69 5.14 5.94
C ASN A 82 -6.08 4.38 7.21
N ILE A 83 -6.81 3.27 7.08
CA ILE A 83 -7.15 2.41 8.23
C ILE A 83 -5.89 1.77 8.83
N ILE A 84 -4.97 1.30 7.99
CA ILE A 84 -3.69 0.74 8.44
C ILE A 84 -2.84 1.81 9.15
N GLU A 85 -2.79 3.04 8.62
CA GLU A 85 -2.05 4.15 9.21
C GLU A 85 -2.60 4.52 10.59
N GLU A 86 -3.92 4.64 10.72
CA GLU A 86 -4.56 4.89 12.02
C GLU A 86 -4.23 3.79 13.03
N TYR A 87 -4.30 2.53 12.60
CA TYR A 87 -3.93 1.40 13.44
C TYR A 87 -2.45 1.45 13.88
N VAL A 88 -1.52 1.76 12.97
CA VAL A 88 -0.10 1.93 13.31
C VAL A 88 0.12 3.09 14.27
N LYS A 89 -0.58 4.21 14.08
CA LYS A 89 -0.49 5.37 14.98
C LYS A 89 -0.95 5.02 16.39
N ASN A 90 -2.02 4.24 16.53
CA ASN A 90 -2.54 3.78 17.82
C ASN A 90 -1.69 2.69 18.49
N ASN A 91 -0.73 2.10 17.77
CA ASN A 91 0.18 1.05 18.25
C ASN A 91 1.63 1.38 17.85
N TYR A 92 2.00 2.66 18.03
CA TYR A 92 3.25 3.19 17.48
C TYR A 92 4.49 2.48 18.05
N SER A 93 4.53 2.20 19.36
CA SER A 93 5.67 1.52 20.00
C SER A 93 6.00 0.18 19.37
N GLU A 94 4.98 -0.57 18.96
CA GLU A 94 5.14 -1.91 18.40
C GLU A 94 5.32 -1.89 16.89
N LEU A 95 4.80 -0.86 16.21
CA LEU A 95 4.69 -0.82 14.74
C LEU A 95 5.47 0.32 14.08
N PHE A 96 6.29 1.08 14.82
CA PHE A 96 6.98 2.27 14.30
C PHE A 96 7.76 2.00 13.00
N ILE A 97 8.29 0.79 12.81
CA ILE A 97 9.04 0.40 11.60
C ILE A 97 8.20 0.44 10.32
N LEU A 98 6.87 0.37 10.42
CA LEU A 98 5.95 0.47 9.28
C LEU A 98 5.73 1.92 8.83
N THR A 99 5.95 2.91 9.71
CA THR A 99 5.56 4.32 9.48
C THR A 99 6.18 4.91 8.22
N ALA A 100 7.47 4.72 7.99
CA ALA A 100 8.15 5.23 6.80
C ALA A 100 7.59 4.61 5.49
N ARG A 101 7.23 3.32 5.52
CA ARG A 101 6.64 2.64 4.36
C ARG A 101 5.23 3.14 4.07
N LEU A 102 4.43 3.34 5.13
CA LEU A 102 3.09 3.90 5.02
C LEU A 102 3.12 5.34 4.50
N TYR A 103 4.04 6.17 5.01
CA TYR A 103 4.25 7.53 4.54
C TYR A 103 4.55 7.58 3.02
N THR A 104 5.48 6.75 2.55
CA THR A 104 5.79 6.65 1.11
C THR A 104 4.58 6.23 0.28
N LEU A 105 3.87 5.18 0.71
CA LEU A 105 2.69 4.69 -0.01
C LEU A 105 1.58 5.73 -0.09
N LYS A 106 1.33 6.43 1.02
CA LYS A 106 0.31 7.48 1.10
C LYS A 106 0.66 8.63 0.16
N ASN A 107 1.89 9.13 0.22
CA ASN A 107 2.34 10.21 -0.66
C ASN A 107 2.32 9.83 -2.14
N LEU A 108 2.66 8.59 -2.50
CA LEU A 108 2.53 8.13 -3.88
C LEU A 108 1.06 8.09 -4.30
N SER A 109 0.17 7.59 -3.44
CA SER A 109 -1.27 7.53 -3.74
C SER A 109 -1.92 8.91 -3.89
N THR A 110 -1.50 9.91 -3.10
CA THR A 110 -2.05 11.27 -3.16
C THR A 110 -1.67 12.01 -4.44
N THR A 111 -0.62 11.57 -5.15
CA THR A 111 -0.31 12.13 -6.48
C THR A 111 -1.42 11.89 -7.52
N PHE A 112 -2.36 10.99 -7.24
CA PHE A 112 -3.53 10.69 -8.06
C PHE A 112 -4.82 11.33 -7.53
N SER A 113 -4.79 11.99 -6.38
CA SER A 113 -5.93 12.76 -5.91
C SER A 113 -6.05 14.00 -6.80
N LYS A 114 -7.21 14.20 -7.44
CA LYS A 114 -7.49 15.49 -8.09
C LYS A 114 -7.38 16.57 -7.02
N MET A 115 -6.52 17.58 -7.24
CA MET A 115 -6.58 18.80 -6.45
C MET A 115 -8.03 19.29 -6.54
N VAL A 116 -8.72 19.34 -5.41
CA VAL A 116 -9.99 20.05 -5.27
C VAL A 116 -9.71 21.54 -5.37
#